data_AF-X1IWR7-F1
#
_entry.id   AF-X1IWR7-F1
#
_cell.length_a   1.000
_cell.length_b   1.000
_cell.length_c   1.000
_cell.angle_alpha   90.00
_cell.angle_beta   90.00
_cell.angle_gamma   90.00
#
_symmetry.space_group_name_H-M   'P 1'
#
loop_
_entity.id
_entity.type
_entity.pdbx_description
1 polymer ?
#
loop_
_entity_poly.entity_id
_entity_poly.type
_entity_poly.pdbx_seq_one_letter_code
_entity_poly.pdbx_strand_id
1 'polypeptide(L)'
;MDYVINLLSVSLYEGLAYGFVTLGVYITFRVLAFPDLTVDGSFPLGGAVAATLIVSGVNPWLATLVAFIAGICAGLATSLLNTKLRINALLAGILMMVSLYSINLAIMGRSNVSVLREATVFKQTARLFGIEPTTTLSIIFMVVLAIVILGILNWFLRTEIGLALR
;
A
#
# COMPACT_ATOMS: atom_id res chain seq x y z
N MET A 1 -29.32 -14.04 7.66
CA MET A 1 -28.15 -14.70 7.03
C MET A 1 -27.33 -13.70 6.22
N ASP A 2 -27.98 -12.80 5.47
CA ASP A 2 -27.29 -11.88 4.54
C ASP A 2 -26.37 -10.86 5.24
N TYR A 3 -26.73 -10.38 6.43
CA TYR A 3 -25.87 -9.48 7.21
C TYR A 3 -24.54 -10.14 7.61
N VAL A 4 -24.57 -11.40 8.02
CA VAL A 4 -23.38 -12.15 8.43
C VAL A 4 -22.47 -12.41 7.23
N ILE A 5 -23.04 -12.79 6.09
CA ILE A 5 -22.29 -13.02 4.84
C ILE A 5 -21.64 -11.73 4.34
N ASN A 6 -22.36 -10.60 4.39
CA ASN A 6 -21.81 -9.30 4.01
C ASN A 6 -20.68 -8.86 4.95
N LEU A 7 -20.86 -8.99 6.27
CA LEU A 7 -19.82 -8.68 7.25
C LEU A 7 -18.56 -9.53 7.02
N LEU A 8 -18.72 -10.85 6.82
CA LEU A 8 -17.59 -11.73 6.53
C LEU A 8 -16.88 -11.34 5.24
N SER A 9 -17.62 -11.00 4.20
CA SER A 9 -17.04 -10.61 2.90
C SER A 9 -16.22 -9.32 3.00
N VAL A 10 -16.72 -8.31 3.73
CA VAL A 10 -16.00 -7.05 3.93
C VAL A 10 -14.75 -7.27 4.79
N SER A 11 -14.88 -7.98 5.91
CA SER A 11 -13.74 -8.29 6.78
C SER A 11 -12.64 -9.06 6.06
N LEU A 12 -13.01 -9.97 5.17
CA LEU A 12 -12.04 -10.75 4.38
C LEU A 12 -11.33 -9.88 3.34
N TYR A 13 -12.07 -8.99 2.67
CA TYR A 13 -11.49 -8.02 1.75
C TYR A 13 -10.50 -7.07 2.45
N GLU A 14 -10.92 -6.45 3.57
CA GLU A 14 -10.07 -5.54 4.34
C GLU A 14 -8.86 -6.27 4.93
N GLY A 15 -9.05 -7.49 5.44
CA GLY A 15 -7.96 -8.33 5.96
C GLY A 15 -6.90 -8.63 4.90
N LEU A 16 -7.30 -8.92 3.66
CA LEU A 16 -6.37 -9.11 2.55
C LEU A 16 -5.60 -7.82 2.23
N ALA A 17 -6.27 -6.66 2.27
CA ALA A 17 -5.63 -5.37 2.02
C ALA A 17 -4.61 -5.00 3.11
N TYR A 18 -5.01 -5.09 4.39
CA TYR A 18 -4.12 -4.81 5.52
C TYR A 18 -3.01 -5.85 5.68
N GLY A 19 -3.18 -7.05 5.15
CA GLY A 19 -2.12 -8.08 5.09
C GLY A 19 -0.85 -7.58 4.40
N PHE A 20 -0.95 -6.68 3.41
CA PHE A 20 0.22 -6.07 2.78
C PHE A 20 0.98 -5.13 3.71
N VAL A 21 0.28 -4.42 4.60
CA VAL A 21 0.89 -3.58 5.63
C VAL A 21 1.69 -4.45 6.59
N THR A 22 1.07 -5.53 7.07
CA THR A 22 1.73 -6.51 7.95
C THR A 22 2.95 -7.14 7.29
N LEU A 23 2.87 -7.44 5.99
CA LEU A 23 3.99 -7.96 5.23
C LEU A 23 5.14 -6.95 5.14
N GLY A 24 4.84 -5.67 4.92
CA GLY A 24 5.85 -4.60 4.92
C GLY A 24 6.58 -4.51 6.26
N VAL A 25 5.83 -4.48 7.37
CA VAL A 25 6.39 -4.48 8.74
C VAL A 25 7.18 -5.75 9.02
N TYR A 26 6.71 -6.91 8.57
CA TYR A 26 7.44 -8.17 8.73
C TYR A 26 8.81 -8.14 8.05
N ILE A 27 8.87 -7.65 6.81
CA ILE A 27 10.13 -7.57 6.05
C ILE A 27 11.13 -6.66 6.77
N THR A 28 10.71 -5.47 7.22
CA THR A 28 11.63 -4.53 7.89
C THR A 28 12.15 -5.09 9.21
N PHE A 29 11.26 -5.58 10.07
CA PHE A 29 11.64 -6.04 11.42
C PHE A 29 12.31 -7.42 11.45
N ARG A 30 11.86 -8.38 10.64
CA ARG A 30 12.30 -9.78 10.73
C ARG A 30 13.30 -10.20 9.67
N VAL A 31 13.23 -9.63 8.47
CA VAL A 31 14.16 -9.97 7.40
C VAL A 31 15.36 -9.04 7.45
N LEU A 32 15.14 -7.72 7.40
CA LEU A 32 16.23 -6.74 7.41
C LEU A 32 16.79 -6.42 8.81
N ALA A 33 16.13 -6.87 9.89
CA ALA A 33 16.45 -6.50 11.27
C ALA A 33 16.56 -4.97 11.48
N PHE A 34 15.77 -4.20 10.72
CA PHE A 34 15.73 -2.74 10.71
C PHE A 34 14.35 -2.29 11.22
N PRO A 35 14.23 -1.79 12.47
CA PRO A 35 12.95 -1.50 13.10
C PRO A 35 12.32 -0.21 12.53
N ASP A 36 11.77 -0.33 11.31
CA ASP A 36 11.22 0.79 10.54
C ASP A 36 9.70 0.86 10.62
N LEU A 37 9.22 2.00 11.12
CA LEU A 37 7.79 2.36 11.20
C LEU A 37 7.32 3.20 10.01
N THR A 38 8.15 3.41 8.98
CA THR A 38 7.77 4.12 7.74
C THR A 38 6.59 3.47 7.04
N VAL A 39 6.39 2.16 7.22
CA VAL A 39 5.25 1.41 6.64
C VAL A 39 3.92 2.04 7.05
N ASP A 40 3.81 2.52 8.30
CA ASP A 40 2.58 3.14 8.82
C ASP A 40 2.27 4.49 8.16
N GLY A 41 3.30 5.24 7.74
CA GLY A 41 3.14 6.52 7.04
C GLY A 41 3.06 6.40 5.51
N SER A 42 3.76 5.42 4.94
CA SER A 42 3.85 5.21 3.49
C SER A 42 2.64 4.47 2.91
N PHE A 43 1.96 3.62 3.70
CA PHE A 43 0.70 3.02 3.31
C PHE A 43 -0.40 4.08 3.04
N PRO A 44 -0.71 5.00 3.96
CA PRO A 44 -1.67 6.08 3.70
C PRO A 44 -1.17 7.09 2.65
N LEU A 45 0.15 7.24 2.44
CA LEU A 45 0.68 8.05 1.34
C LEU A 45 0.22 7.53 -0.03
N GLY A 46 0.33 6.22 -0.25
CA GLY A 46 -0.18 5.61 -1.48
C GLY A 46 -1.67 5.87 -1.69
N GLY A 47 -2.46 5.73 -0.62
CA GLY A 47 -3.90 6.03 -0.64
C GLY A 47 -4.20 7.51 -0.93
N ALA A 48 -3.49 8.43 -0.28
CA ALA A 48 -3.64 9.88 -0.47
C ALA A 48 -3.33 10.29 -1.92
N VAL A 49 -2.22 9.81 -2.48
CA VAL A 49 -1.81 10.09 -3.87
C VAL A 49 -2.79 9.49 -4.86
N ALA A 50 -3.19 8.21 -4.70
CA ALA A 50 -4.15 7.59 -5.59
C ALA A 50 -5.52 8.28 -5.55
N ALA A 51 -6.04 8.58 -4.36
CA ALA A 51 -7.35 9.20 -4.19
C ALA A 51 -7.40 10.62 -4.78
N THR A 52 -6.36 11.43 -4.56
CA THR A 52 -6.29 12.79 -5.10
C THR A 52 -6.18 12.82 -6.61
N LEU A 53 -5.40 11.91 -7.21
CA LEU A 53 -5.30 11.77 -8.66
C LEU A 53 -6.61 11.26 -9.29
N ILE A 54 -7.26 10.28 -8.66
CA ILE A 54 -8.55 9.78 -9.15
C ILE A 54 -9.62 10.88 -9.11
N VAL A 55 -9.71 11.63 -8.01
CA VAL A 55 -10.69 12.73 -7.87
C VAL A 55 -10.40 13.90 -8.82
N SER A 56 -9.14 14.08 -9.24
CA SER A 56 -8.78 15.06 -10.28
C SER A 56 -9.01 14.55 -11.71
N GLY A 57 -9.58 13.35 -11.88
CA GLY A 57 -9.96 12.79 -13.18
C GLY A 57 -8.85 12.03 -13.90
N VAL A 58 -7.72 11.76 -13.24
CA VAL A 58 -6.63 10.95 -13.81
C VAL A 58 -7.07 9.48 -13.88
N ASN A 59 -6.58 8.75 -14.88
CA ASN A 59 -6.85 7.33 -15.03
C ASN A 59 -6.43 6.55 -13.75
N PRO A 60 -7.31 5.72 -13.16
CA PRO A 60 -7.04 4.96 -11.93
C PRO A 60 -5.77 4.11 -11.99
N TRP A 61 -5.44 3.51 -13.13
CA TRP A 61 -4.21 2.72 -13.28
C TRP A 61 -2.96 3.59 -13.18
N LEU A 62 -2.98 4.77 -13.82
CA LEU A 62 -1.88 5.72 -13.73
C LEU A 62 -1.77 6.29 -12.31
N ALA A 63 -2.89 6.61 -11.68
CA ALA A 63 -2.93 7.04 -10.29
C ALA A 63 -2.31 6.00 -9.35
N THR A 64 -2.60 4.71 -9.53
CA THR A 64 -1.96 3.64 -8.73
C THR A 64 -0.46 3.50 -9.00
N LEU A 65 0.00 3.70 -10.24
CA LEU A 65 1.43 3.69 -10.55
C LEU A 65 2.17 4.84 -9.86
N VAL A 66 1.61 6.05 -9.90
CA VAL A 66 2.18 7.22 -9.22
C VAL A 66 2.19 7.03 -7.71
N ALA A 67 1.13 6.45 -7.13
CA ALA A 67 1.06 6.10 -5.72
C ALA A 67 2.14 5.07 -5.32
N PHE A 68 2.41 4.08 -6.17
CA PHE A 68 3.48 3.11 -5.95
C PHE A 68 4.87 3.78 -5.94
N ILE A 69 5.13 4.68 -6.89
CA ILE A 69 6.37 5.47 -6.94
C ILE A 69 6.52 6.34 -5.68
N ALA A 70 5.45 6.98 -5.22
CA ALA A 70 5.48 7.77 -3.98
C ALA A 70 5.87 6.91 -2.76
N GLY A 71 5.37 5.67 -2.67
CA GLY A 71 5.78 4.71 -1.65
C GLY A 71 7.28 4.35 -1.73
N ILE A 72 7.81 4.13 -2.94
CA ILE A 72 9.26 3.91 -3.14
C ILE A 72 10.07 5.11 -2.66
N CYS A 73 9.64 6.33 -3.02
CA CYS A 73 10.30 7.55 -2.58
C CYS A 73 10.30 7.69 -1.05
N ALA A 74 9.22 7.30 -0.37
CA ALA A 74 9.16 7.29 1.09
C ALA A 74 10.19 6.33 1.70
N GLY A 75 10.27 5.09 1.20
CA GLY A 75 11.29 4.13 1.66
C GLY A 75 12.73 4.57 1.37
N LEU A 76 12.97 5.16 0.20
CA LEU A 76 14.27 5.74 -0.15
C LEU A 76 14.64 6.88 0.80
N ALA A 77 13.69 7.77 1.13
CA ALA A 77 13.92 8.84 2.10
C ALA A 77 14.34 8.27 3.47
N THR A 78 13.64 7.26 3.99
CA THR A 78 14.03 6.59 5.25
C THR A 78 15.42 6.00 5.17
N SER A 79 15.74 5.32 4.07
CA SER A 79 17.07 4.73 3.88
C SER A 79 18.18 5.80 3.85
N LEU A 80 17.91 6.97 3.26
CA LEU A 80 18.85 8.10 3.22
C LEU A 80 19.07 8.70 4.62
N LEU A 81 18.01 8.85 5.41
CA LEU A 81 18.13 9.32 6.80
C LEU A 81 19.04 8.41 7.63
N ASN A 82 18.90 7.09 7.47
CA ASN A 82 19.73 6.14 8.19
C ASN A 82 21.17 6.08 7.64
N THR A 83 21.35 5.96 6.32
CA THR A 83 22.67 5.69 5.71
C THR A 83 23.54 6.94 5.55
N LYS A 84 22.97 8.08 5.14
CA LYS A 84 23.71 9.33 4.89
C LYS A 84 23.77 10.23 6.11
N LEU A 85 22.62 10.41 6.80
CA LEU A 85 22.55 11.30 7.97
C LEU A 85 22.92 10.59 9.29
N ARG A 86 23.14 9.26 9.25
CA ARG A 86 23.54 8.44 10.41
C ARG A 86 22.57 8.55 11.59
N ILE A 87 21.29 8.77 11.30
CA ILE A 87 20.22 8.72 12.29
C ILE A 87 19.96 7.25 12.64
N ASN A 88 19.72 6.95 13.91
CA ASN A 88 19.37 5.59 14.32
C ASN A 88 18.12 5.10 13.56
N ALA A 89 18.15 3.84 13.11
CA ALA A 89 17.06 3.15 12.42
C ALA A 89 15.66 3.46 12.95
N LEU A 90 15.48 3.32 14.27
CA LEU A 90 14.17 3.50 14.92
C LEU A 90 13.74 4.98 14.89
N LEU A 91 14.68 5.90 15.08
CA LEU A 91 14.40 7.33 15.02
C LEU A 91 14.10 7.78 13.59
N ALA A 92 14.80 7.24 12.59
CA ALA A 92 14.53 7.50 11.18
C ALA A 92 13.11 7.04 10.80
N GLY A 93 12.69 5.86 11.27
CA GLY A 93 11.34 5.34 11.05
C GLY A 93 10.24 6.21 11.68
N ILE A 94 10.39 6.62 12.94
CA ILE A 94 9.42 7.50 13.62
C ILE A 94 9.39 8.89 12.96
N LEU A 95 10.55 9.47 12.64
CA LEU A 95 10.62 10.76 11.95
C LEU A 95 9.89 10.72 10.61
N MET A 96 10.06 9.62 9.84
CA MET A 96 9.36 9.44 8.57
C MET A 96 7.87 9.22 8.74
N MET A 97 7.43 8.43 9.72
CA MET A 97 6.01 8.26 10.03
C MET A 97 5.32 9.60 10.30
N VAL A 98 5.90 10.45 11.15
CA VAL A 98 5.35 11.77 11.50
C VAL A 98 5.42 12.75 10.32
N SER A 99 6.52 12.72 9.55
CA SER A 99 6.67 13.57 8.37
C SER A 99 5.64 13.21 7.30
N LEU A 100 5.47 11.92 7.02
CA LEU A 100 4.50 11.41 6.05
C LEU A 100 3.06 11.71 6.46
N TYR A 101 2.75 11.71 7.76
CA TYR A 101 1.43 12.14 8.23
C TYR A 101 1.09 13.57 7.77
N SER A 102 2.05 14.49 7.91
CA SER A 102 1.87 15.88 7.47
C SER A 102 1.82 16.00 5.94
N ILE A 103 2.66 15.23 5.23
CA ILE A 103 2.69 15.22 3.76
C ILE A 103 1.39 14.66 3.19
N ASN A 104 0.81 13.61 3.79
CA ASN A 104 -0.45 13.02 3.36
C ASN A 104 -1.59 14.04 3.42
N LEU A 105 -1.67 14.79 4.51
CA LEU A 105 -2.65 15.88 4.66
C LEU A 105 -2.40 17.00 3.65
N ALA A 106 -1.15 17.35 3.38
CA ALA A 106 -0.79 18.36 2.38
C ALA A 106 -1.19 17.94 0.96
N ILE A 107 -0.96 16.66 0.60
CA ILE A 107 -1.36 16.10 -0.71
C ILE A 107 -2.88 16.10 -0.84
N MET A 108 -3.60 15.69 0.22
CA MET A 108 -5.06 15.64 0.19
C MET A 108 -5.72 17.02 0.23
N GLY A 109 -5.08 18.04 0.82
CA GLY A 109 -5.62 19.39 1.03
C GLY A 109 -6.81 19.46 2.00
N ARG A 110 -7.30 18.32 2.49
CA ARG A 110 -8.43 18.15 3.42
C ARG A 110 -8.31 16.83 4.16
N SER A 111 -9.05 16.69 5.26
CA SER A 111 -9.00 15.48 6.09
C SER A 111 -9.56 14.23 5.40
N ASN A 112 -10.49 14.36 4.45
CA ASN A 112 -11.08 13.23 3.76
C ASN A 112 -11.37 13.54 2.28
N VAL A 113 -10.91 12.66 1.40
CA VAL A 113 -11.15 12.69 -0.04
C VAL A 113 -12.03 11.49 -0.38
N SER A 114 -13.31 11.75 -0.71
CA SER A 114 -14.25 10.66 -1.04
C SER A 114 -14.04 10.17 -2.47
N VAL A 115 -13.87 8.85 -2.62
CA VAL A 115 -13.70 8.15 -3.91
C VAL A 115 -14.96 7.35 -4.29
N LEU A 116 -16.05 7.47 -3.52
CA LEU A 116 -17.24 6.62 -3.65
C LEU A 116 -17.88 6.66 -5.04
N ARG A 117 -17.93 7.86 -5.65
CA ARG A 117 -18.55 8.10 -6.96
C ARG A 117 -17.58 7.98 -8.12
N GLU A 118 -16.28 7.85 -7.86
CA GLU A 118 -15.26 7.85 -8.91
C GLU A 118 -15.07 6.47 -9.54
N ALA A 119 -14.52 6.46 -10.76
CA ALA A 119 -14.05 5.24 -11.39
C ALA A 119 -12.78 4.76 -10.66
N THR A 120 -12.79 3.54 -10.14
CA THR A 120 -11.63 2.92 -9.48
C THR A 120 -11.08 1.78 -10.33
N VAL A 121 -9.88 1.29 -9.99
CA VAL A 121 -9.29 0.10 -10.62
C VAL A 121 -10.25 -1.09 -10.54
N PHE A 122 -10.99 -1.24 -9.43
CA PHE A 122 -12.02 -2.28 -9.28
C PHE A 122 -13.18 -2.10 -10.27
N LYS A 123 -13.73 -0.88 -10.39
CA LYS A 123 -14.83 -0.60 -11.33
C LYS A 123 -14.38 -0.74 -12.79
N GLN A 124 -13.16 -0.33 -13.12
CA GLN A 124 -12.60 -0.50 -14.47
C GLN A 124 -12.35 -1.97 -14.80
N THR A 125 -11.80 -2.74 -13.87
CA THR A 125 -11.62 -4.19 -14.02
C THR A 125 -12.98 -4.87 -14.20
N ALA A 126 -13.98 -4.55 -13.39
CA ALA A 126 -15.33 -5.08 -13.53
C ALA A 126 -15.93 -4.76 -14.92
N ARG A 127 -15.76 -3.52 -15.40
CA ARG A 127 -16.20 -3.10 -16.74
C ARG A 127 -15.49 -3.86 -17.87
N LEU A 128 -14.19 -4.15 -17.73
CA LEU A 128 -13.44 -4.94 -18.72
C LEU A 128 -13.95 -6.37 -18.84
N PHE A 129 -14.37 -6.98 -17.73
CA PHE A 129 -14.95 -8.32 -17.72
C PHE A 129 -16.46 -8.33 -18.02
N GLY A 130 -17.11 -7.16 -18.15
CA GLY A 130 -18.55 -7.05 -18.38
C GLY A 130 -19.41 -7.48 -17.18
N ILE A 131 -18.84 -7.48 -15.97
CA ILE A 131 -19.49 -7.95 -14.73
C ILE A 131 -19.79 -6.73 -13.86
N GLU A 132 -20.88 -6.76 -13.08
CA GLU A 132 -21.14 -5.75 -12.06
C GLU A 132 -20.04 -5.74 -10.97
N PRO A 133 -19.63 -4.57 -10.47
CA PRO A 133 -18.64 -4.47 -9.40
C PRO A 133 -19.20 -5.04 -8.10
N THR A 134 -18.88 -6.30 -7.83
CA THR A 134 -19.28 -7.03 -6.61
C THR A 134 -18.11 -7.14 -5.64
N THR A 135 -18.41 -7.24 -4.33
CA THR A 135 -17.41 -7.47 -3.28
C THR A 135 -16.57 -8.72 -3.56
N THR A 136 -17.20 -9.76 -4.14
CA THR A 136 -16.53 -11.00 -4.55
C THR A 136 -15.45 -10.75 -5.60
N LEU A 137 -15.69 -9.89 -6.60
CA LEU A 137 -14.69 -9.55 -7.60
C LEU A 137 -13.50 -8.80 -6.98
N SER A 138 -13.77 -7.89 -6.04
CA SER A 138 -12.71 -7.20 -5.29
C SER A 138 -11.88 -8.17 -4.45
N ILE A 139 -12.50 -9.16 -3.81
CA ILE A 139 -11.79 -10.23 -3.07
C ILE A 139 -10.91 -11.05 -4.01
N ILE A 140 -11.45 -11.52 -5.14
CA ILE A 140 -10.70 -12.31 -6.13
C ILE A 140 -9.49 -11.51 -6.63
N PHE A 141 -9.70 -10.24 -6.97
CA PHE A 141 -8.62 -9.34 -7.39
C PHE A 141 -7.53 -9.24 -6.32
N MET A 142 -7.91 -9.03 -5.05
CA MET A 142 -6.96 -8.94 -3.94
C MET A 142 -6.21 -10.25 -3.69
N VAL A 143 -6.87 -11.40 -3.82
CA VAL A 143 -6.23 -12.72 -3.71
C VAL A 143 -5.21 -12.92 -4.83
N VAL A 144 -5.57 -12.61 -6.08
CA VAL A 144 -4.64 -12.70 -7.22
C VAL A 144 -3.45 -11.77 -7.00
N LEU A 145 -3.70 -10.53 -6.58
CA LEU A 145 -2.64 -9.55 -6.28
C LEU A 145 -1.72 -10.06 -5.15
N ALA A 146 -2.29 -10.63 -4.09
CA ALA A 146 -1.52 -11.19 -2.97
C ALA A 146 -0.63 -12.35 -3.44
N ILE A 147 -1.16 -13.27 -4.25
CA ILE A 147 -0.38 -14.38 -4.82
C ILE A 147 0.76 -13.84 -5.70
N VAL A 148 0.50 -12.85 -6.54
CA VAL A 148 1.53 -12.24 -7.40
C VAL A 148 2.63 -11.59 -6.55
N ILE A 149 2.27 -10.76 -5.57
CA ILE A 149 3.24 -10.08 -4.70
C ILE A 149 4.04 -11.09 -3.86
N LEU A 150 3.39 -12.08 -3.26
CA LEU A 150 4.06 -13.14 -2.51
C LEU A 150 4.98 -13.97 -3.42
N GLY A 151 4.56 -14.26 -4.65
CA GLY A 151 5.36 -14.94 -5.66
C GLY A 151 6.63 -14.16 -6.00
N ILE A 152 6.50 -12.85 -6.28
CA ILE A 152 7.61 -11.95 -6.55
C ILE A 152 8.57 -11.88 -5.35
N LEU A 153 8.04 -11.75 -4.13
CA LEU A 153 8.85 -11.69 -2.92
C LEU A 153 9.56 -13.00 -2.62
N ASN A 154 8.90 -14.15 -2.76
CA ASN A 154 9.52 -15.45 -2.59
C ASN A 154 10.62 -15.69 -3.63
N TRP A 155 10.41 -15.26 -4.87
CA TRP A 155 11.45 -15.29 -5.90
C TRP A 155 12.62 -14.37 -5.52
N PHE A 156 12.34 -13.12 -5.14
CA PHE A 156 13.36 -12.14 -4.74
C PHE A 156 14.20 -12.60 -3.54
N LEU A 157 13.57 -13.13 -2.49
CA LEU A 157 14.26 -13.61 -1.29
C LEU A 157 15.13 -14.86 -1.53
N ARG A 158 14.96 -15.54 -2.68
CA ARG A 158 15.81 -16.67 -3.11
C ARG A 158 17.00 -16.23 -3.97
N THR A 159 17.03 -14.97 -4.42
CA THR A 159 18.17 -14.42 -5.15
C THR A 159 19.37 -14.22 -4.23
N GLU A 160 20.57 -14.06 -4.79
CA GLU A 160 21.79 -13.81 -3.99
C GLU A 160 21.66 -12.55 -3.11
N ILE A 161 21.02 -11.49 -3.64
CA ILE A 161 20.74 -10.27 -2.88
C ILE A 161 19.78 -10.56 -1.72
N GLY A 162 18.73 -11.34 -1.98
CA GLY A 162 17.77 -11.76 -0.96
C GLY A 162 18.40 -12.58 0.16
N LEU A 163 19.35 -13.45 -0.18
CA LEU A 163 20.12 -14.24 0.78
C LEU A 163 21.09 -13.36 1.58
N ALA A 164 21.67 -12.31 0.98
CA ALA A 164 22.54 -11.37 1.66
C ALA A 164 21.81 -10.40 2.62
N LEU A 165 20.49 -10.26 2.48
CA LEU A 165 19.65 -9.43 3.35
C LEU A 165 19.29 -10.11 4.69
N ARG A 166 19.46 -11.43 4.81
CA ARG A 166 19.19 -12.23 6.01
C ARG A 166 20.45 -12.49 6.81
#